data_AF-A0A653H9K8-F1
#
_entry.id   AF-A0A653H9K8-F1
#
_cell.length_a   1.000
_cell.length_b   1.000
_cell.length_c   1.000
_cell.angle_alpha   90.00
_cell.angle_beta   90.00
_cell.angle_gamma   90.00
#
_symmetry.space_group_name_H-M   'P 1'
#
loop_
_entity.id
_entity.type
_entity.pdbx_description
1 polymer ?
#
loop_
_entity_poly.entity_id
_entity_poly.type
_entity_poly.pdbx_seq_one_letter_code
_entity_poly.pdbx_strand_id
1 'polypeptide(L)' 'VSSEDTHLFYHLITKWVLEQKKNYINVNFYISFRLKNIIYQNFMNLYIKEVGEKVLYSFIKESKSNSVKNLKDLMSLREN' A
#
# COMPACT_ATOMS: atom_id res chain seq x y z
N VAL A 1 -9.84 6.50 13.05
CA VAL A 1 -9.57 7.94 12.87
C VAL A 1 -9.48 8.51 14.28
N SER A 2 -8.30 8.98 14.70
CA SER A 2 -8.07 9.50 16.05
C SER A 2 -8.72 10.89 16.19
N SER A 3 -8.78 11.42 17.42
CA SER A 3 -9.29 12.78 17.67
C SER A 3 -8.42 13.86 16.99
N GLU A 4 -7.11 13.64 16.87
CA GLU A 4 -6.18 14.57 16.22
C GLU A 4 -6.43 14.68 14.70
N ASP A 5 -6.86 13.58 14.07
CA ASP A 5 -7.19 13.56 12.63
C ASP A 5 -8.39 14.48 12.30
N THR A 6 -9.33 14.68 13.23
CA THR A 6 -10.56 15.48 12.98
C THR A 6 -10.31 16.99 12.89
N HIS A 7 -9.18 17.48 13.39
CA HIS A 7 -8.83 18.90 13.30
C HIS A 7 -8.29 19.28 11.91
N LEU A 8 -7.58 18.37 11.24
CA LEU A 8 -6.95 18.59 9.94
C LEU A 8 -7.89 18.32 8.76
N PHE A 9 -8.79 17.35 8.90
CA PHE A 9 -9.64 16.88 7.81
C PHE A 9 -11.10 17.27 8.02
N TYR A 10 -11.77 17.72 6.96
CA TYR A 10 -13.24 17.70 6.87
C TYR A 10 -13.78 16.32 6.52
N HIS A 11 -12.96 15.52 5.83
CA HIS A 11 -13.31 14.18 5.39
C HIS A 11 -12.03 13.35 5.29
N LEU A 12 -12.07 12.13 5.80
CA LEU A 12 -11.02 11.13 5.61
C LEU A 12 -11.65 9.74 5.62
N ILE A 13 -11.52 9.03 4.52
CA ILE A 13 -11.90 7.63 4.36
C ILE A 13 -10.71 6.89 3.78
N THR A 14 -10.32 5.80 4.42
CA THR A 14 -9.36 4.83 3.90
C THR A 14 -10.05 3.49 3.74
N LYS A 15 -9.81 2.82 2.60
CA LYS A 15 -10.42 1.52 2.31
C LYS A 15 -9.44 0.62 1.59
N TRP A 16 -9.33 -0.62 2.07
CA TRP A 16 -8.65 -1.71 1.39
C TRP A 16 -9.69 -2.67 0.81
N VAL A 17 -9.49 -3.06 -0.44
CA VAL A 17 -10.28 -4.10 -1.10
C VAL A 17 -9.31 -5.15 -1.64
N LEU A 18 -9.43 -6.36 -1.12
CA LEU A 18 -8.64 -7.52 -1.51
C LEU A 18 -9.56 -8.49 -2.25
N GLU A 19 -9.26 -8.74 -3.53
CA GLU A 19 -10.01 -9.69 -4.33
C GLU A 19 -9.10 -10.83 -4.78
N GLN A 20 -9.40 -12.04 -4.31
CA GLN A 20 -8.75 -13.24 -4.80
C GLN A 20 -9.27 -13.58 -6.20
N LYS A 21 -8.38 -13.70 -7.18
CA LYS A 21 -8.67 -14.28 -8.50
C LYS A 21 -7.91 -15.61 -8.63
N LYS A 22 -8.22 -16.37 -9.69
CA LYS A 22 -7.69 -17.73 -9.89
C LYS A 22 -6.16 -17.82 -9.80
N ASN A 23 -5.44 -16.81 -10.29
CA ASN A 23 -3.97 -16.82 -10.41
C ASN A 23 -3.27 -15.59 -9.82
N TYR A 24 -4.01 -14.64 -9.25
CA TYR A 24 -3.47 -13.40 -8.71
C TYR A 24 -4.42 -12.81 -7.67
N ILE A 25 -3.91 -11.86 -6.89
CA ILE A 25 -4.70 -11.09 -5.93
C ILE A 25 -4.75 -9.65 -6.45
N ASN A 26 -5.97 -9.11 -6.58
CA ASN A 26 -6.15 -7.69 -6.79
C ASN A 26 -6.18 -6.99 -5.43
N VAL A 27 -5.28 -6.03 -5.25
CA VAL A 27 -5.22 -5.19 -4.06
C VAL A 27 -5.52 -3.77 -4.48
N ASN A 28 -6.66 -3.25 -4.06
CA ASN A 28 -7.02 -1.85 -4.27
C ASN A 28 -6.98 -1.12 -2.93
N PHE A 29 -6.27 0.01 -2.91
CA PHE A 29 -6.22 0.90 -1.76
C PHE A 29 -6.78 2.26 -2.16
N TYR A 30 -7.78 2.72 -1.42
CA TYR A 30 -8.44 4.00 -1.64
C TYR A 30 -8.20 4.92 -0.45
N ILE A 31 -7.78 6.15 -0.75
CA ILE A 31 -7.81 7.26 0.19
C ILE A 31 -8.70 8.34 -0.42
N SER A 32 -9.77 8.69 0.28
CA SER A 32 -10.60 9.85 -0.02
C SER A 32 -10.47 10.84 1.13
N PHE A 33 -10.01 12.05 0.86
CA PHE A 33 -9.80 13.04 1.91
C PHE A 33 -10.09 14.46 1.44
N ARG A 34 -10.46 15.32 2.38
CA ARG A 34 -10.58 16.76 2.21
C ARG A 34 -9.97 17.45 3.42
N LEU A 35 -8.87 18.15 3.21
CA LEU A 35 -8.22 18.96 4.24
C LEU A 35 -8.92 20.30 4.42
N LYS A 36 -8.82 20.86 5.62
CA LYS A 36 -9.34 22.21 5.90
C LYS A 36 -8.50 23.31 5.27
N ASN A 37 -7.21 23.05 5.07
CA ASN A 37 -6.26 23.98 4.46
C ASN A 37 -5.95 23.55 3.01
N ILE A 38 -6.21 24.47 2.07
CA ILE A 38 -6.07 24.23 0.63
C ILE A 38 -4.60 24.06 0.18
N ILE A 39 -3.65 24.73 0.85
CA ILE A 39 -2.22 24.60 0.55
C ILE A 39 -1.76 23.18 0.89
N TYR A 40 -2.12 22.69 2.09
CA TYR A 40 -1.81 21.32 2.48
C TYR A 40 -2.55 20.27 1.62
N GLN A 41 -3.77 20.56 1.14
CA GLN A 41 -4.46 19.70 0.16
C GLN A 41 -3.62 19.51 -1.11
N ASN A 42 -3.06 20.59 -1.64
CA ASN A 42 -2.24 20.53 -2.86
C ASN A 42 -0.92 19.78 -2.62
N PHE A 43 -0.26 20.00 -1.48
CA PHE A 43 0.93 19.23 -1.10
C PHE A 43 0.63 17.74 -0.95
N MET A 44 -0.47 17.38 -0.27
CA MET A 44 -0.85 15.99 -0.08
C MET A 44 -1.21 15.28 -1.38
N ASN A 45 -1.82 15.98 -2.35
CA ASN A 45 -2.07 15.41 -3.68
C ASN A 45 -0.79 14.98 -4.39
N LEU A 46 0.28 15.78 -4.30
CA LEU A 46 1.59 15.42 -4.86
C LEU A 46 2.23 14.27 -4.07
N TYR A 47 2.19 14.36 -2.75
CA TYR A 47 2.82 13.40 -1.85
C TYR A 47 2.20 11.99 -1.95
N ILE A 48 0.86 11.89 -2.01
CA ILE A 48 0.16 10.60 -2.09
C ILE A 48 0.54 9.83 -3.36
N LYS A 49 0.75 10.53 -4.48
CA LYS A 49 1.18 9.90 -5.72
C LYS A 49 2.56 9.24 -5.55
N GLU A 50 3.52 9.98 -5.01
CA GLU A 50 4.89 9.50 -4.80
C GLU A 50 4.94 8.36 -3.77
N VAL A 51 4.19 8.48 -2.67
CA VAL A 51 4.09 7.43 -1.65
C VAL A 51 3.44 6.17 -2.22
N GLY A 52 2.39 6.31 -3.03
CA GLY A 52 1.73 5.18 -3.69
C GLY A 52 2.71 4.36 -4.54
N GLU A 53 3.55 5.02 -5.33
CA GLU A 53 4.58 4.36 -6.14
C GLU A 53 5.63 3.64 -5.27
N LYS A 54 6.08 4.29 -4.18
CA LYS A 54 7.04 3.68 -3.22
C LYS A 54 6.47 2.45 -2.52
N VAL A 55 5.19 2.49 -2.13
CA VAL A 55 4.50 1.35 -1.53
C VAL A 55 4.42 0.19 -2.51
N LEU A 56 4.01 0.45 -3.77
CA LEU A 56 3.95 -0.57 -4.81
C LEU A 56 5.33 -1.19 -5.09
N TYR A 57 6.37 -0.36 -5.22
CA TYR A 57 7.73 -0.82 -5.43
C TYR A 57 8.22 -1.70 -4.27
N SER A 58 7.95 -1.29 -3.03
CA SER A 58 8.33 -2.06 -1.83
C SER A 58 7.61 -3.41 -1.79
N PHE A 59 6.31 -3.44 -2.13
CA PHE A 59 5.54 -4.67 -2.23
C PHE A 59 6.10 -5.63 -3.28
N ILE A 60 6.46 -5.13 -4.47
CA ILE A 60 7.08 -5.93 -5.53
C ILE A 60 8.44 -6.47 -5.07
N LYS A 61 9.27 -5.63 -4.45
CA LYS A 61 10.60 -6.02 -3.95
C LYS A 61 10.51 -7.12 -2.90
N GLU A 62 9.64 -6.96 -1.92
CA GLU A 62 9.42 -7.94 -0.86
C GLU A 62 8.91 -9.26 -1.42
N SER A 63 7.94 -9.22 -2.35
CA SER A 63 7.41 -10.40 -3.01
C SER A 63 8.48 -11.17 -3.78
N LYS A 64 9.37 -10.47 -4.50
CA LYS A 64 10.51 -11.08 -5.20
C LYS A 64 11.48 -11.72 -4.22
N SER A 65 11.86 -11.01 -3.15
CA SER A 65 12.76 -11.53 -2.12
C SER A 65 12.24 -12.84 -1.52
N ASN A 66 10.95 -12.87 -1.17
CA ASN A 66 10.31 -14.05 -0.59
C ASN A 66 10.14 -15.21 -1.59
N SER A 67 9.90 -14.93 -2.87
CA SER A 67 9.88 -15.98 -3.90
C SER A 67 11.25 -16.65 -4.08
N VAL A 68 12.33 -15.87 -4.03
CA VAL A 68 13.70 -16.40 -4.14
C VAL A 68 14.07 -17.22 -2.91
N LYS A 69 13.67 -16.76 -1.72
CA LYS A 69 13.88 -17.48 -0.46
C LYS A 69 13.17 -18.84 -0.47
N ASN A 70 11.88 -18.88 -0.85
CA ASN A 70 11.13 -20.12 -0.96
C ASN A 70 11.76 -21.11 -1.95
N LEU A 71 12.33 -20.63 -3.06
CA LEU A 71 12.99 -21.50 -4.04
C LEU A 71 14.29 -22.11 -3.49
N LYS A 72 15.07 -21.33 -2.73
CA LYS A 72 16.28 -21.81 -2.06
C LYS A 72 15.95 -22.84 -0.97
N ASP A 73 14.93 -22.56 -0.17
CA ASP A 73 14.47 -23.48 0.88
C ASP A 73 14.00 -24.80 0.25
N LEU A 74 13.24 -24.75 -0.87
CA LEU A 74 12.80 -25.93 -1.62
C LEU A 74 13.98 -26.73 -2.21
N MET A 75 15.02 -26.06 -2.74
CA MET A 75 16.22 -26.73 -3.25
C MET A 75 17.01 -27.41 -2.14
N SER A 76 17.17 -26.76 -0.98
CA SER A 76 17.87 -27.34 0.18
C SER A 76 17.16 -28.54 0.81
N LEU A 77 15.83 -28.62 0.70
CA LEU A 77 15.04 -29.79 1.11
C LEU A 77 15.17 -30.97 0.15
N ARG A 78 15.66 -30.75 -1.07
CA ARG A 78 15.84 -31.78 -2.10
C ARG A 78 17.24 -32.43 -2.07
N GLU A 79 18.18 -31.79 -1.40
CA GLU A 79 19.58 -32.23 -1.26
C GLU A 79 19.86 -32.98 0.06
N ASN A 80 18.85 -33.15 0.92
CA ASN A 80 18.86 -33.99 2.12
C ASN A 80 17.93 -35.20 1.94
#